data_AF-A0A2V7YLK8-F1
#
_entry.id   AF-A0A2V7YLK8-F1
#
_cell.length_a   1.000
_cell.length_b   1.000
_cell.length_c   1.000
_cell.angle_alpha   90.00
_cell.angle_beta   90.00
_cell.angle_gamma   90.00
#
_symmetry.space_group_name_H-M   'P 1'
#
loop_
_entity.id
_entity.type
_entity.pdbx_description
1 polymer ?
#
loop_
_entity_poly.entity_id
_entity_poly.type
_entity_poly.pdbx_seq_one_letter_code
_entity_poly.pdbx_strand_id
1 'polypeptide(L)'
;MQPGREMFYLIDEVGREKGWQAGSTMLEGMSFDAASQIQQIAKTANANGITLYAIHAGGLGAGNEGMSAEQNKPTPYSVTSAALSNSTESLQLMADMTGGLASINTNNYARAFKDIQRDLESYYSLGYRAGTERVDRQRNLEVRVKNRNYIVRNRQTFVEKSTWAEMNDRVIANLLYKVRANDLNILVKTGTPVAQEDLFRVPVEIQIPMEKLTLLPQGESYMGGFSVYCAVANKEGDMSDVNRQSHQLRVPNSDMTKIKGKYYTYALDLLMEPGPNKISIGVVDDVSNTTGFDRVPINAADLR
;
A
#
# COMPACT_ATOMS: atom_id res chain seq x y z
N MET A 1 12.93 -10.64 12.56
CA MET A 1 13.10 -9.24 12.11
C MET A 1 12.62 -8.31 13.21
N GLN A 2 13.54 -7.78 14.00
CA GLN A 2 13.27 -6.99 15.20
C GLN A 2 14.13 -5.72 15.11
N PRO A 3 13.55 -4.53 14.88
CA PRO A 3 14.32 -3.29 14.82
C PRO A 3 15.13 -3.10 16.10
N GLY A 4 16.42 -2.79 15.98
CA GLY A 4 17.30 -2.58 17.12
C GLY A 4 17.68 -3.85 17.88
N ARG A 5 17.43 -5.06 17.35
CA ARG A 5 17.81 -6.33 18.01
C ARG A 5 19.27 -6.34 18.46
N GLU A 6 20.17 -5.85 17.62
CA GLU A 6 21.59 -5.69 17.89
C GLU A 6 21.88 -4.83 19.13
N MET A 7 21.05 -3.83 19.44
CA MET A 7 21.19 -3.00 20.64
C MET A 7 20.88 -3.80 21.91
N PHE A 8 19.88 -4.68 21.89
CA PHE A 8 19.58 -5.53 23.04
C PHE A 8 20.72 -6.53 23.32
N TYR A 9 21.31 -7.09 22.26
CA TYR A 9 22.55 -7.89 22.38
C TYR A 9 23.71 -7.07 22.94
N LEU A 10 23.86 -5.81 22.54
CA LEU A 10 24.93 -4.94 23.02
C LEU A 10 24.76 -4.59 24.50
N ILE A 11 23.53 -4.28 24.94
CA ILE A 11 23.23 -3.99 26.34
C ILE A 11 23.49 -5.22 27.21
N ASP A 12 23.11 -6.42 26.75
CA ASP A 12 23.39 -7.67 27.46
C ASP A 12 24.91 -7.91 27.61
N GLU A 13 25.68 -7.69 26.54
CA GLU A 13 27.14 -7.81 26.58
C GLU A 13 27.77 -6.84 27.58
N VAL A 14 27.38 -5.55 27.52
CA VAL A 14 27.90 -4.51 28.40
C VAL A 14 27.48 -4.76 29.85
N GLY A 15 26.23 -5.22 30.05
CA GLY A 15 25.72 -5.58 31.37
C GLY A 15 26.54 -6.71 31.99
N ARG A 16 26.87 -7.73 31.21
CA ARG A 16 27.75 -8.84 31.62
C ARG A 16 29.19 -8.37 31.92
N GLU A 17 29.76 -7.48 31.10
CA GLU A 17 31.11 -6.93 31.32
C GLU A 17 31.17 -6.06 32.59
N LYS A 18 30.13 -5.25 32.86
CA LYS A 18 30.08 -4.29 33.96
C LYS A 18 29.41 -4.82 35.23
N GLY A 19 28.90 -6.06 35.22
CA GLY A 19 28.19 -6.66 36.34
C GLY A 19 26.84 -6.00 36.66
N TRP A 20 26.16 -5.44 35.66
CA TRP A 20 24.82 -4.88 35.84
C TRP A 20 23.79 -6.00 36.00
N GLN A 21 22.87 -5.84 36.94
CA GLN A 21 21.62 -6.61 36.96
C GLN A 21 20.71 -6.10 35.84
N ALA A 22 21.06 -6.40 34.60
CA ALA A 22 20.12 -6.25 33.50
C ALA A 22 19.05 -7.34 33.64
N GLY A 23 17.77 -6.97 33.56
CA GLY A 23 16.70 -7.93 33.33
C GLY A 23 16.91 -8.64 31.98
N SER A 24 15.98 -9.52 31.58
CA SER A 24 16.06 -10.19 30.28
C SER A 24 15.82 -9.21 29.12
N THR A 25 16.81 -8.38 28.79
CA THR A 25 16.81 -7.40 27.67
C THR A 25 16.46 -8.06 26.34
N MET A 26 16.85 -9.32 26.18
CA MET A 26 16.49 -10.14 25.03
C MET A 26 14.99 -10.42 24.94
N LEU A 27 14.30 -10.63 26.06
CA LEU A 27 12.84 -10.80 26.09
C LEU A 27 12.13 -9.47 25.79
N GLU A 28 12.68 -8.35 26.26
CA GLU A 28 12.18 -7.02 25.93
C GLU A 28 12.31 -6.74 24.42
N GLY A 29 13.45 -7.10 23.81
CA GLY A 29 13.66 -6.98 22.36
C GLY A 29 12.65 -7.76 21.53
N MET A 30 12.09 -8.87 22.04
CA MET A 30 11.04 -9.63 21.35
C MET A 30 9.72 -8.86 21.22
N SER A 31 9.48 -7.86 22.08
CA SER A 31 8.30 -6.99 21.96
C SER A 31 8.35 -6.07 20.74
N PHE A 32 9.56 -5.80 20.22
CA PHE A 32 9.79 -5.01 19.02
C PHE A 32 9.86 -5.91 17.78
N ASP A 33 8.76 -6.59 17.45
CA ASP A 33 8.67 -7.41 16.24
C ASP A 33 8.13 -6.59 15.05
N ALA A 34 8.93 -6.51 13.98
CA ALA A 34 8.54 -5.87 12.72
C ALA A 34 8.15 -6.86 11.62
N ALA A 35 8.13 -8.17 11.92
CA ALA A 35 7.82 -9.20 10.94
C ALA A 35 6.45 -8.98 10.28
N SER A 36 5.45 -8.57 11.06
CA SER A 36 4.10 -8.32 10.55
C SER A 36 4.06 -7.19 9.52
N GLN A 37 4.79 -6.09 9.75
CA GLN A 37 4.88 -4.95 8.85
C GLN A 37 5.61 -5.33 7.55
N ILE A 38 6.72 -6.07 7.66
CA ILE A 38 7.47 -6.54 6.49
C ILE A 38 6.62 -7.50 5.65
N GLN A 39 5.88 -8.40 6.30
CA GLN A 39 4.92 -9.27 5.63
C GLN A 39 3.79 -8.46 4.97
N GLN A 40 3.28 -7.40 5.60
CA GLN A 40 2.26 -6.53 5.00
C GLN A 40 2.78 -5.86 3.73
N ILE A 41 4.02 -5.32 3.74
CA ILE A 41 4.65 -4.76 2.53
C ILE A 41 4.70 -5.80 1.41
N ALA A 42 5.20 -7.00 1.71
CA ALA A 42 5.28 -8.09 0.73
C ALA A 42 3.90 -8.52 0.23
N LYS A 43 2.89 -8.59 1.10
CA LYS A 43 1.50 -8.91 0.74
C LYS A 43 0.92 -7.85 -0.19
N THR A 44 1.10 -6.56 0.11
CA THR A 44 0.62 -5.44 -0.71
C THR A 44 1.31 -5.42 -2.06
N ALA A 45 2.63 -5.62 -2.11
CA ALA A 45 3.36 -5.77 -3.37
C ALA A 45 2.81 -6.94 -4.20
N ASN A 46 2.63 -8.09 -3.54
CA ASN A 46 2.13 -9.29 -4.20
C ASN A 46 0.72 -9.12 -4.77
N ALA A 47 -0.20 -8.54 -3.99
CA ALA A 47 -1.58 -8.23 -4.38
C ALA A 47 -1.68 -7.23 -5.54
N ASN A 48 -0.61 -6.47 -5.82
CA ASN A 48 -0.51 -5.53 -6.94
C ASN A 48 0.35 -6.06 -8.10
N GLY A 49 0.74 -7.33 -8.11
CA GLY A 49 1.58 -7.87 -9.20
C GLY A 49 3.07 -7.48 -9.12
N ILE A 50 3.52 -6.86 -8.02
CA ILE A 50 4.89 -6.39 -7.84
C ILE A 50 5.78 -7.49 -7.27
N THR A 51 6.88 -7.79 -7.95
CA THR A 51 7.90 -8.76 -7.50
C THR A 51 9.11 -8.01 -6.96
N LEU A 52 9.59 -8.38 -5.76
CA LEU A 52 10.69 -7.70 -5.09
C LEU A 52 11.99 -8.47 -5.26
N TYR A 53 12.99 -7.86 -5.88
CA TYR A 53 14.37 -8.36 -5.93
C TYR A 53 15.21 -7.59 -4.93
N ALA A 54 15.76 -8.29 -3.95
CA ALA A 54 16.51 -7.69 -2.87
C ALA A 54 18.01 -7.93 -3.05
N ILE A 55 18.83 -6.90 -2.85
CA ILE A 55 20.29 -7.01 -2.89
C ILE A 55 20.82 -6.43 -1.57
N HIS A 56 21.47 -7.27 -0.78
CA HIS A 56 22.09 -6.82 0.47
C HIS A 56 23.37 -6.04 0.16
N ALA A 57 23.35 -4.73 0.41
CA ALA A 57 24.48 -3.85 0.11
C ALA A 57 25.72 -4.16 0.96
N GLY A 58 25.56 -4.72 2.17
CA GLY A 58 26.67 -5.09 3.06
C GLY A 58 27.58 -6.20 2.52
N GLY A 59 27.16 -6.87 1.44
CA GLY A 59 28.01 -7.87 0.78
C GLY A 59 28.12 -9.18 1.56
N LEU A 60 29.27 -9.84 1.43
CA LEU A 60 29.61 -11.02 2.22
C LEU A 60 30.08 -10.57 3.61
N GLY A 61 29.24 -10.83 4.61
CA GLY A 61 29.62 -10.61 6.00
C GLY A 61 30.76 -11.54 6.39
N ALA A 62 31.98 -11.00 6.42
CA ALA A 62 33.08 -11.64 7.11
C ALA A 62 32.85 -11.49 8.62
N GLY A 63 33.25 -12.46 9.44
CA GLY A 63 33.12 -12.41 10.91
C GLY A 63 33.84 -11.24 11.60
N ASN A 64 34.37 -10.27 10.84
CA ASN A 64 35.11 -9.10 11.26
C ASN A 64 34.34 -7.77 11.01
N GLU A 65 33.05 -7.78 10.66
CA GLU A 65 32.25 -6.55 10.50
C GLU A 65 32.25 -5.65 11.75
N GLY A 66 32.57 -6.21 12.92
CA GLY A 66 32.70 -5.48 14.18
C GLY A 66 34.06 -4.84 14.41
N MET A 67 35.01 -4.97 13.48
CA MET A 67 36.37 -4.43 13.60
C MET A 67 36.49 -3.13 12.80
N SER A 68 36.29 -1.99 13.46
CA SER A 68 36.60 -0.67 12.91
C SER A 68 37.86 -0.08 13.56
N ALA A 69 38.71 0.57 12.77
CA ALA A 69 39.87 1.32 13.27
C ALA A 69 39.46 2.55 14.11
N GLU A 70 38.20 2.97 14.01
CA GLU A 70 37.64 4.09 14.77
C GLU A 70 37.16 3.66 16.16
N GLN A 71 37.07 2.35 16.42
CA GLN A 71 36.61 1.79 17.69
C GLN A 71 37.79 1.27 18.53
N ASN A 72 37.86 1.70 19.80
CA ASN A 72 38.88 1.21 20.74
C ASN A 72 38.68 -0.26 21.17
N LYS A 73 37.52 -0.85 20.89
CA LYS A 73 37.20 -2.26 21.13
C LYS A 73 36.38 -2.80 19.95
N PRO A 74 36.61 -4.05 19.51
CA PRO A 74 35.74 -4.68 18.51
C PRO A 74 34.30 -4.78 19.00
N THR A 75 33.34 -4.54 18.11
CA THR A 75 31.94 -4.83 18.37
C THR A 75 31.77 -6.35 18.55
N PRO A 76 31.06 -6.82 19.58
CA PRO A 76 30.85 -8.25 19.83
C PRO A 76 30.23 -8.96 18.62
N TYR A 77 30.64 -10.21 18.38
CA TYR A 77 30.13 -11.02 17.26
C TYR A 77 28.61 -11.24 17.34
N SER A 78 28.07 -11.40 18.55
CA SER A 78 26.62 -11.55 18.77
C SER A 78 25.83 -10.35 18.24
N VAL A 79 26.33 -9.14 18.45
CA VAL A 79 25.74 -7.87 18.00
C VAL A 79 25.80 -7.76 16.48
N THR A 80 26.96 -8.00 15.88
CA THR A 80 27.14 -7.92 14.42
C THR A 80 26.34 -9.00 13.69
N SER A 81 26.37 -10.24 14.19
CA SER A 81 25.54 -11.33 13.66
C SER A 81 24.05 -11.02 13.79
N ALA A 82 23.61 -10.40 14.88
CA ALA A 82 22.21 -10.01 15.07
C ALA A 82 21.79 -8.93 14.05
N ALA A 83 22.62 -7.92 13.81
CA ALA A 83 22.34 -6.89 12.81
C ALA A 83 22.25 -7.48 11.39
N LEU A 84 23.23 -8.32 11.01
CA LEU A 84 23.28 -8.95 9.69
C LEU A 84 22.09 -9.86 9.42
N SER A 85 21.76 -10.76 10.36
CA SER A 85 20.59 -11.64 10.22
C SER A 85 19.29 -10.84 10.19
N ASN A 86 19.19 -9.74 10.94
CA ASN A 86 17.98 -8.92 10.96
C ASN A 86 17.69 -8.28 9.60
N SER A 87 18.75 -7.75 8.96
CA SER A 87 18.69 -7.19 7.61
C SER A 87 18.40 -8.28 6.57
N THR A 88 19.21 -9.33 6.53
CA THR A 88 19.13 -10.36 5.48
C THR A 88 17.85 -11.18 5.52
N GLU A 89 17.32 -11.51 6.70
CA GLU A 89 16.03 -12.23 6.85
C GLU A 89 14.86 -11.42 6.26
N SER A 90 14.85 -10.09 6.44
CA SER A 90 13.79 -9.23 5.90
C SER A 90 13.80 -9.18 4.38
N LEU A 91 14.99 -9.06 3.79
CA LEU A 91 15.19 -9.07 2.35
C LEU A 91 14.77 -10.41 1.74
N GLN A 92 15.16 -11.52 2.38
CA GLN A 92 14.79 -12.86 1.96
C GLN A 92 13.28 -13.06 2.01
N LEU A 93 12.63 -12.68 3.12
CA LEU A 93 11.19 -12.84 3.29
C LEU A 93 10.39 -12.08 2.23
N MET A 94 10.74 -10.82 1.97
CA MET A 94 10.06 -10.00 0.95
C MET A 94 10.22 -10.59 -0.45
N ALA A 95 11.42 -11.04 -0.81
CA ALA A 95 11.70 -11.69 -2.08
C ALA A 95 10.90 -12.98 -2.21
N ASP A 96 10.96 -13.88 -1.23
CA ASP A 96 10.28 -15.17 -1.28
C ASP A 96 8.75 -15.02 -1.37
N MET A 97 8.16 -14.14 -0.56
CA MET A 97 6.72 -13.92 -0.56
C MET A 97 6.21 -13.37 -1.90
N THR A 98 7.00 -12.54 -2.57
CA THR A 98 6.62 -11.91 -3.85
C THR A 98 7.06 -12.72 -5.07
N GLY A 99 7.79 -13.82 -4.88
CA GLY A 99 8.33 -14.66 -5.93
C GLY A 99 9.54 -14.03 -6.64
N GLY A 100 10.30 -13.19 -5.92
CA GLY A 100 11.54 -12.53 -6.30
C GLY A 100 12.80 -13.28 -5.83
N LEU A 101 13.98 -12.65 -5.91
CA LEU A 101 15.24 -13.22 -5.42
C LEU A 101 15.91 -12.27 -4.44
N ALA A 102 16.50 -12.81 -3.39
CA ALA A 102 17.36 -12.07 -2.48
C ALA A 102 18.81 -12.49 -2.68
N SER A 103 19.65 -11.54 -3.05
CA SER A 103 21.11 -11.68 -3.09
C SER A 103 21.68 -11.19 -1.76
N ILE A 104 21.79 -12.13 -0.81
CA ILE A 104 22.33 -11.89 0.54
C ILE A 104 23.70 -12.57 0.70
N ASN A 105 24.54 -12.06 1.61
CA ASN A 105 25.82 -12.67 1.97
C ASN A 105 26.76 -12.93 0.77
N THR A 106 26.87 -12.00 -0.16
CA THR A 106 27.70 -12.15 -1.36
C THR A 106 28.23 -10.81 -1.86
N ASN A 107 29.49 -10.78 -2.30
CA ASN A 107 30.10 -9.64 -3.00
C ASN A 107 29.92 -9.72 -4.52
N ASN A 108 29.30 -10.79 -5.04
CA ASN A 108 29.08 -10.98 -6.46
C ASN A 108 27.76 -10.32 -6.90
N TYR A 109 27.73 -8.99 -6.89
CA TYR A 109 26.56 -8.22 -7.33
C TYR A 109 26.27 -8.41 -8.82
N ALA A 110 27.30 -8.65 -9.64
CA ALA A 110 27.13 -8.95 -11.07
C ALA A 110 26.25 -10.19 -11.29
N ARG A 111 26.40 -11.23 -10.47
CA ARG A 111 25.54 -12.41 -10.51
C ARG A 111 24.09 -12.08 -10.13
N ALA A 112 23.87 -11.25 -9.11
CA ALA A 112 22.53 -10.83 -8.72
C ALA A 112 21.80 -10.14 -9.87
N PHE A 113 22.45 -9.18 -10.54
CA PHE A 113 21.88 -8.50 -11.71
C PHE A 113 21.66 -9.45 -12.89
N LYS A 114 22.57 -10.41 -13.11
CA LYS A 114 22.39 -11.43 -14.16
C LYS A 114 21.20 -12.35 -13.88
N ASP A 115 20.98 -12.72 -12.62
CA ASP A 115 19.84 -13.53 -12.22
C ASP A 115 18.52 -12.75 -12.41
N ILE A 116 18.48 -11.47 -12.02
CA ILE A 116 17.34 -10.57 -12.29
C ILE A 116 17.08 -10.43 -13.80
N GLN A 117 18.12 -10.21 -14.60
CA GLN A 117 17.99 -10.11 -16.06
C GLN A 117 17.38 -11.39 -16.63
N ARG A 118 17.87 -12.57 -16.23
CA ARG A 118 17.35 -13.86 -16.70
C ARG A 118 15.86 -14.03 -16.38
N ASP A 119 15.42 -13.58 -15.21
CA ASP A 119 14.00 -13.63 -14.83
C ASP A 119 13.12 -12.70 -15.68
N LEU A 120 13.68 -11.62 -16.22
CA LEU A 120 12.96 -10.63 -17.03
C LEU A 120 13.07 -10.86 -18.55
N GLU A 121 14.06 -11.61 -19.01
CA GLU A 121 14.39 -11.74 -20.44
C GLU A 121 13.46 -12.68 -21.22
N SER A 122 13.15 -13.85 -20.68
CA SER A 122 12.33 -14.86 -21.35
C SER A 122 11.39 -15.54 -20.38
N TYR A 123 10.09 -15.34 -20.57
CA TYR A 123 9.06 -15.90 -19.71
C TYR A 123 7.92 -16.51 -20.53
N TYR A 124 7.26 -17.51 -19.94
CA TYR A 124 5.97 -18.00 -20.37
C TYR A 124 4.93 -17.59 -19.34
N SER A 125 3.76 -17.14 -19.80
CA SER A 125 2.63 -16.85 -18.91
C SER A 125 1.69 -18.05 -18.87
N LEU A 126 1.35 -18.49 -17.66
CA LEU A 126 0.36 -19.53 -17.42
C LEU A 126 -0.81 -18.88 -16.68
N GLY A 127 -1.96 -18.81 -17.35
CA GLY A 127 -3.20 -18.37 -16.74
C GLY A 127 -3.93 -19.56 -16.11
N TYR A 128 -4.33 -19.42 -14.84
CA TYR A 128 -5.31 -20.31 -14.23
C TYR A 128 -6.46 -19.47 -13.69
N ARG A 129 -7.68 -20.00 -13.76
CA ARG A 129 -8.84 -19.35 -13.16
C ARG A 129 -9.01 -19.88 -11.75
N ALA A 130 -8.75 -19.04 -10.75
CA ALA A 130 -9.14 -19.36 -9.39
C ALA A 130 -10.67 -19.33 -9.31
N GLY A 131 -11.30 -20.41 -8.82
CA GLY A 131 -12.75 -20.46 -8.59
C GLY A 131 -13.12 -19.69 -7.32
N THR A 132 -12.74 -18.42 -7.24
CA THR A 132 -12.70 -17.65 -5.99
C THR A 132 -13.46 -16.34 -6.09
N GLU A 133 -13.95 -15.88 -4.94
CA GLU A 133 -14.60 -14.59 -4.79
C GLU A 133 -13.57 -13.51 -4.41
N ARG A 134 -13.77 -12.30 -4.92
CA ARG A 134 -12.97 -11.10 -4.67
C ARG A 134 -13.28 -10.50 -3.30
N VAL A 135 -12.84 -11.17 -2.25
CA VAL A 135 -13.13 -10.81 -0.84
C VAL A 135 -11.87 -10.46 -0.04
N ASP A 136 -10.82 -9.96 -0.71
CA ASP A 136 -9.55 -9.53 -0.10
C ASP A 136 -8.83 -10.62 0.72
N ARG A 137 -9.16 -11.88 0.46
CA ARG A 137 -8.62 -13.01 1.21
C ARG A 137 -7.28 -13.46 0.63
N GLN A 138 -6.26 -13.50 1.48
CA GLN A 138 -4.97 -14.11 1.16
C GLN A 138 -5.11 -15.62 0.95
N ARG A 139 -4.50 -16.11 -0.11
CA ARG A 139 -4.50 -17.53 -0.50
C ARG A 139 -3.08 -17.98 -0.78
N ASN A 140 -2.75 -19.22 -0.41
CA ASN A 140 -1.46 -19.81 -0.72
C ASN A 140 -1.45 -20.29 -2.18
N LEU A 141 -0.32 -20.09 -2.84
CA LEU A 141 -0.04 -20.59 -4.18
C LEU A 141 1.09 -21.62 -4.08
N GLU A 142 0.88 -22.77 -4.70
CA GLU A 142 1.91 -23.81 -4.78
C GLU A 142 2.00 -24.29 -6.22
N VAL A 143 3.22 -24.27 -6.77
CA VAL A 143 3.50 -24.76 -8.13
C VAL A 143 4.37 -26.00 -8.03
N ARG A 144 3.86 -27.12 -8.55
CA ARG A 144 4.57 -28.41 -8.59
C ARG A 144 4.93 -28.77 -10.03
N VAL A 145 6.19 -29.17 -10.22
CA VAL A 145 6.68 -29.69 -11.50
C VAL A 145 6.89 -31.19 -11.43
N LYS A 146 6.64 -31.88 -12.54
CA LYS A 146 6.85 -33.33 -12.65
C LYS A 146 8.34 -33.69 -12.65
N ASN A 147 9.18 -32.88 -13.30
CA ASN A 147 10.61 -33.10 -13.37
C ASN A 147 11.30 -32.49 -12.14
N ARG A 148 11.98 -33.32 -11.34
CA ARG A 148 12.68 -32.91 -10.13
C ARG A 148 13.98 -32.14 -10.39
N ASN A 149 14.47 -32.11 -11.62
CA ASN A 149 15.67 -31.34 -11.99
C ASN A 149 15.37 -29.85 -12.18
N TYR A 150 14.09 -29.46 -12.21
CA TYR A 150 13.70 -28.06 -12.33
C TYR A 150 13.53 -27.41 -10.96
N ILE A 151 14.10 -26.21 -10.82
CA ILE A 151 13.88 -25.35 -9.68
C ILE A 151 12.73 -24.42 -10.03
N VAL A 152 11.66 -24.47 -9.25
CA VAL A 152 10.48 -23.61 -9.44
C VAL A 152 10.47 -22.55 -8.37
N ARG A 153 10.35 -21.30 -8.81
CA ARG A 153 10.15 -20.14 -7.95
C ARG A 153 8.82 -19.50 -8.31
N ASN A 154 8.01 -19.24 -7.30
CA ASN A 154 6.68 -18.67 -7.45
C ASN A 154 6.37 -17.79 -6.24
N ARG A 155 5.39 -16.92 -6.40
CA ARG A 155 4.87 -16.08 -5.33
C ARG A 155 4.16 -16.99 -4.34
N GLN A 156 4.44 -16.87 -3.05
CA GLN A 156 3.90 -17.80 -2.05
C GLN A 156 2.40 -17.63 -1.82
N THR A 157 1.90 -16.40 -1.98
CA THR A 157 0.47 -16.11 -1.83
C THR A 157 -0.07 -15.32 -3.01
N PHE A 158 -1.39 -15.16 -3.06
CA PHE A 158 -2.04 -14.16 -3.89
C PHE A 158 -3.30 -13.64 -3.17
N VAL A 159 -3.75 -12.45 -3.54
CA VAL A 159 -4.98 -11.83 -3.05
C VAL A 159 -5.75 -11.35 -4.27
N GLU A 160 -7.01 -11.75 -4.37
CA GLU A 160 -7.94 -11.14 -5.31
C GLU A 160 -8.65 -10.00 -4.61
N LYS A 161 -8.29 -8.76 -5.00
CA LYS A 161 -8.83 -7.57 -4.36
C LYS A 161 -10.31 -7.43 -4.67
N SER A 162 -11.07 -7.05 -3.66
CA SER A 162 -12.43 -6.56 -3.85
C SER A 162 -12.39 -5.24 -4.63
N THR A 163 -13.50 -4.92 -5.30
CA THR A 163 -13.65 -3.61 -5.96
C THR A 163 -13.48 -2.47 -4.97
N TRP A 164 -13.84 -2.69 -3.70
CA TRP A 164 -13.63 -1.75 -2.62
C TRP A 164 -12.15 -1.51 -2.32
N ALA A 165 -11.36 -2.57 -2.14
CA ALA A 165 -9.93 -2.46 -1.88
C ALA A 165 -9.18 -1.83 -3.06
N GLU A 166 -9.54 -2.19 -4.29
CA GLU A 166 -8.99 -1.56 -5.50
C GLU A 166 -9.30 -0.06 -5.55
N MET A 167 -10.53 0.35 -5.21
CA MET A 167 -10.90 1.76 -5.16
C MET A 167 -10.16 2.52 -4.06
N ASN A 168 -10.01 1.91 -2.88
CA ASN A 168 -9.24 2.47 -1.77
C ASN A 168 -7.79 2.76 -2.20
N ASP A 169 -7.11 1.76 -2.76
CA ASP A 169 -5.74 1.90 -3.25
C ASP A 169 -5.61 3.00 -4.32
N ARG A 170 -6.57 3.09 -5.25
CA ARG A 170 -6.56 4.10 -6.31
C ARG A 170 -6.77 5.51 -5.78
N VAL A 171 -7.60 5.69 -4.74
CA VAL A 171 -7.81 6.99 -4.09
C VAL A 171 -6.55 7.43 -3.35
N ILE A 172 -5.89 6.53 -2.61
CA ILE A 172 -4.61 6.81 -1.95
C ILE A 172 -3.51 7.10 -2.99
N ALA A 173 -3.42 6.28 -4.04
CA ALA A 173 -2.45 6.50 -5.12
C ALA A 173 -2.66 7.86 -5.79
N ASN A 174 -3.92 8.30 -5.94
CA ASN A 174 -4.24 9.60 -6.51
C ASN A 174 -3.77 10.78 -5.63
N LEU A 175 -3.76 10.65 -4.30
CA LEU A 175 -3.15 11.65 -3.40
C LEU A 175 -1.66 11.86 -3.72
N LEU A 176 -0.93 10.76 -3.97
CA LEU A 176 0.49 10.77 -4.27
C LEU A 176 0.76 11.22 -5.71
N TYR A 177 0.14 10.57 -6.69
CA TYR A 177 0.33 10.79 -8.11
C TYR A 177 -1.00 11.06 -8.79
N LYS A 178 -1.12 12.19 -9.53
CA LYS A 178 -2.40 12.52 -10.18
C LYS A 178 -2.79 11.43 -11.17
N VAL A 179 -3.86 10.70 -10.86
CA VAL A 179 -4.42 9.67 -11.74
C VAL A 179 -5.11 10.37 -12.91
N ARG A 180 -4.81 9.94 -14.14
CA ARG A 180 -5.44 10.49 -15.36
C ARG A 180 -6.76 9.80 -15.73
N ALA A 181 -7.05 8.64 -15.13
CA ALA A 181 -8.27 7.91 -15.38
C ALA A 181 -9.46 8.65 -14.77
N ASN A 182 -10.38 9.12 -15.61
CA ASN A 182 -11.63 9.75 -15.17
C ASN A 182 -12.75 9.43 -16.17
N ASP A 183 -13.12 8.16 -16.29
CA ASP A 183 -14.05 7.69 -17.33
C ASP A 183 -15.48 8.18 -17.09
N LEU A 184 -15.82 8.41 -15.82
CA LEU A 184 -17.06 9.08 -15.40
C LEU A 184 -17.05 10.60 -15.62
N ASN A 185 -15.91 11.21 -16.00
CA ASN A 185 -15.76 12.66 -16.14
C ASN A 185 -16.24 13.45 -14.91
N ILE A 186 -15.93 12.96 -13.70
CA ILE A 186 -16.28 13.68 -12.48
C ILE A 186 -15.48 14.98 -12.38
N LEU A 187 -16.09 15.99 -11.76
CA LEU A 187 -15.46 17.26 -11.44
C LEU A 187 -15.64 17.54 -9.96
N VAL A 188 -14.57 17.85 -9.26
CA VAL A 188 -14.62 18.19 -7.84
C VAL A 188 -14.40 19.68 -7.65
N LYS A 189 -15.26 20.31 -6.86
CA LYS A 189 -15.17 21.71 -6.45
C LYS A 189 -15.11 21.79 -4.94
N THR A 190 -14.26 22.66 -4.44
CA THR A 190 -14.15 22.96 -3.01
C THR A 190 -14.75 24.32 -2.73
N GLY A 191 -15.55 24.40 -1.66
CA GLY A 191 -16.02 25.67 -1.09
C GLY A 191 -14.97 26.34 -0.22
N THR A 192 -15.37 27.42 0.44
CA THR A 192 -14.51 28.16 1.37
C THR A 192 -14.30 27.36 2.66
N PRO A 193 -13.06 27.16 3.12
CA PRO A 193 -12.79 26.58 4.43
C PRO A 193 -13.39 27.41 5.56
N VAL A 194 -14.01 26.74 6.53
CA VAL A 194 -14.57 27.36 7.74
C VAL A 194 -13.87 26.76 8.95
N ALA A 195 -13.29 27.60 9.80
CA ALA A 195 -12.64 27.16 11.03
C ALA A 195 -13.65 26.42 11.94
N GLN A 196 -13.26 25.25 12.43
CA GLN A 196 -14.04 24.44 13.35
C GLN A 196 -13.09 23.80 14.38
N GLU A 197 -13.03 24.39 15.57
CA GLU A 197 -12.07 23.99 16.62
C GLU A 197 -10.62 24.05 16.10
N ASP A 198 -9.87 22.96 16.19
CA ASP A 198 -8.48 22.86 15.73
C ASP A 198 -8.35 22.48 14.24
N LEU A 199 -9.48 22.24 13.57
CA LEU A 199 -9.55 21.81 12.16
C LEU A 199 -10.31 22.84 11.31
N PHE A 200 -10.27 22.63 9.99
CA PHE A 200 -11.08 23.36 9.04
C PHE A 200 -12.09 22.43 8.39
N ARG A 201 -13.36 22.85 8.39
CA ARG A 201 -14.41 22.24 7.59
C ARG A 201 -14.36 22.82 6.19
N VAL A 202 -14.18 21.95 5.19
CA VAL A 202 -14.18 22.33 3.78
C VAL A 202 -15.35 21.62 3.09
N PRO A 203 -16.35 22.39 2.61
CA PRO A 203 -17.42 21.83 1.77
C PRO A 203 -16.84 21.37 0.43
N VAL A 204 -17.23 20.19 -0.02
CA VAL A 204 -16.81 19.60 -1.29
C VAL A 204 -18.04 19.20 -2.09
N GLU A 205 -18.10 19.66 -3.34
CA GLU A 205 -19.11 19.28 -4.32
C GLU A 205 -18.49 18.41 -5.41
N ILE A 206 -19.08 17.24 -5.62
CA ILE A 206 -18.70 16.29 -6.66
C ILE A 206 -19.78 16.32 -7.73
N GLN A 207 -19.43 16.76 -8.93
CA GLN A 207 -20.32 16.81 -10.08
C GLN A 207 -20.09 15.57 -10.95
N ILE A 208 -21.13 14.76 -11.12
CA ILE A 208 -21.10 13.53 -11.91
C ILE A 208 -22.07 13.69 -13.09
N PRO A 209 -21.61 13.63 -14.35
CA PRO A 209 -22.50 13.67 -15.50
C PRO A 209 -23.54 12.54 -15.44
N MET A 210 -24.82 12.88 -15.51
CA MET A 210 -25.91 11.90 -15.43
C MET A 210 -25.87 10.87 -16.58
N GLU A 211 -25.33 11.27 -17.73
CA GLU A 211 -25.15 10.40 -18.90
C GLU A 211 -24.04 9.35 -18.76
N LYS A 212 -23.15 9.52 -17.78
CA LYS A 212 -22.07 8.58 -17.47
C LYS A 212 -22.45 7.56 -16.40
N LEU A 213 -23.55 7.80 -15.68
CA LEU A 213 -24.10 6.87 -14.70
C LEU A 213 -24.98 5.83 -15.38
N THR A 214 -24.86 4.59 -14.95
CA THR A 214 -25.65 3.50 -15.52
C THR A 214 -26.95 3.37 -14.73
N LEU A 215 -28.06 3.61 -15.42
CA LEU A 215 -29.40 3.52 -14.86
C LEU A 215 -30.14 2.36 -15.53
N LEU A 216 -30.64 1.43 -14.72
CA LEU A 216 -31.40 0.27 -15.19
C LEU A 216 -32.90 0.48 -14.99
N PRO A 217 -33.75 0.08 -15.95
CA PRO A 217 -35.20 0.22 -15.80
C PRO A 217 -35.74 -0.72 -14.72
N GLN A 218 -36.58 -0.18 -13.84
CA GLN A 218 -37.27 -0.91 -12.78
C GLN A 218 -38.71 -0.40 -12.65
N GLY A 219 -39.59 -0.94 -13.49
CA GLY A 219 -41.00 -0.55 -13.57
C GLY A 219 -41.16 0.90 -14.03
N GLU A 220 -41.69 1.76 -13.15
CA GLU A 220 -41.98 3.17 -13.44
C GLU A 220 -40.79 4.13 -13.23
N SER A 221 -39.64 3.60 -12.83
CA SER A 221 -38.43 4.38 -12.61
C SER A 221 -37.20 3.66 -13.11
N TYR A 222 -36.14 4.40 -13.36
CA TYR A 222 -34.81 3.86 -13.52
C TYR A 222 -34.05 3.97 -12.20
N MET A 223 -33.31 2.92 -11.88
CA MET A 223 -32.51 2.83 -10.67
C MET A 223 -31.05 2.61 -11.00
N GLY A 224 -30.19 3.26 -10.24
CA GLY A 224 -28.75 3.09 -10.29
C GLY A 224 -28.15 3.47 -8.94
N GLY A 225 -26.82 3.58 -8.90
CA GLY A 225 -26.13 3.97 -7.70
C GLY A 225 -24.67 4.22 -7.98
N PHE A 226 -24.05 5.00 -7.11
CA PHE A 226 -22.62 5.21 -7.13
C PHE A 226 -22.09 5.25 -5.71
N SER A 227 -20.83 4.87 -5.57
CA SER A 227 -20.09 4.98 -4.32
C SER A 227 -18.98 6.01 -4.46
N VAL A 228 -18.94 6.95 -3.52
CA VAL A 228 -17.90 7.98 -3.41
C VAL A 228 -16.87 7.53 -2.38
N TYR A 229 -15.60 7.66 -2.73
CA TYR A 229 -14.44 7.40 -1.91
C TYR A 229 -13.65 8.70 -1.75
N CYS A 230 -13.27 9.04 -0.52
CA CYS A 230 -12.54 10.27 -0.23
C CYS A 230 -11.41 10.02 0.75
N ALA A 231 -10.25 10.63 0.48
CA ALA A 231 -9.18 10.78 1.44
C ALA A 231 -8.52 12.16 1.33
N VAL A 232 -7.96 12.63 2.43
CA VAL A 232 -7.24 13.90 2.52
C VAL A 232 -5.79 13.62 2.94
N ALA A 233 -4.85 14.39 2.41
CA ALA A 233 -3.47 14.40 2.86
C ALA A 233 -2.97 15.82 3.14
N ASN A 234 -2.22 16.00 4.22
CA ASN A 234 -1.54 17.26 4.54
C ASN A 234 -0.20 17.38 3.76
N LYS A 235 0.60 18.41 4.05
CA LYS A 235 1.90 18.63 3.38
C LYS A 235 3.00 17.71 3.89
N GLU A 236 2.92 17.27 5.13
CA GLU A 236 3.81 16.30 5.78
C GLU A 236 3.65 14.89 5.19
N GLY A 237 2.51 14.63 4.55
CA GLY A 237 2.17 13.36 3.94
C GLY A 237 1.31 12.47 4.84
N ASP A 238 0.86 12.98 5.99
CA ASP A 238 -0.15 12.30 6.80
C ASP A 238 -1.47 12.29 6.04
N MET A 239 -2.16 11.15 6.08
CA MET A 239 -3.38 10.91 5.32
C MET A 239 -4.49 10.42 6.23
N SER A 240 -5.73 10.81 5.91
CA SER A 240 -6.90 10.18 6.50
C SER A 240 -7.09 8.76 5.94
N ASP A 241 -7.79 7.92 6.71
CA ASP A 241 -8.39 6.72 6.13
C ASP A 241 -9.34 7.08 4.97
N VAL A 242 -9.49 6.16 4.01
CA VAL A 242 -10.45 6.35 2.92
C VAL A 242 -11.86 6.14 3.44
N ASN A 243 -12.66 7.20 3.41
CA ASN A 243 -14.09 7.11 3.71
C ASN A 243 -14.87 6.72 2.45
N ARG A 244 -15.88 5.85 2.59
CA ARG A 244 -16.78 5.43 1.53
C ARG A 244 -18.22 5.78 1.88
N GLN A 245 -18.92 6.39 0.93
CA GLN A 245 -20.36 6.63 1.01
C GLN A 245 -21.05 6.16 -0.26
N SER A 246 -22.02 5.26 -0.10
CA SER A 246 -22.83 4.76 -1.21
C SER A 246 -24.14 5.55 -1.32
N HIS A 247 -24.52 5.90 -2.55
CA HIS A 247 -25.70 6.67 -2.85
C HIS A 247 -26.53 5.98 -3.93
N GLN A 248 -27.79 5.70 -3.60
CA GLN A 248 -28.75 5.14 -4.56
C GLN A 248 -29.47 6.25 -5.31
N LEU A 249 -29.62 6.08 -6.62
CA LEU A 249 -30.27 7.02 -7.49
C LEU A 249 -31.56 6.41 -8.05
N ARG A 250 -32.66 7.15 -7.93
CA ARG A 250 -33.95 6.79 -8.54
C ARG A 250 -34.42 7.94 -9.42
N VAL A 251 -34.64 7.66 -10.70
CA VAL A 251 -35.12 8.62 -11.69
C VAL A 251 -36.47 8.14 -12.23
N PRO A 252 -37.57 8.86 -11.98
CA PRO A 252 -38.86 8.55 -12.59
C PRO A 252 -38.80 8.57 -14.12
N ASN A 253 -39.58 7.72 -14.80
CA ASN A 253 -39.57 7.64 -16.27
C ASN A 253 -39.87 9.00 -16.94
N SER A 254 -40.72 9.82 -16.31
CA SER A 254 -41.07 11.17 -16.78
C SER A 254 -39.90 12.16 -16.78
N ASP A 255 -38.86 11.90 -15.99
CA ASP A 255 -37.74 12.82 -15.77
C ASP A 255 -36.47 12.42 -16.53
N MET A 256 -36.48 11.28 -17.22
CA MET A 256 -35.32 10.77 -17.95
C MET A 256 -34.82 11.75 -19.04
N THR A 257 -35.73 12.47 -19.69
CA THR A 257 -35.36 13.52 -20.67
C THR A 257 -34.82 14.78 -20.00
N LYS A 258 -35.21 15.06 -18.74
CA LYS A 258 -34.80 16.26 -18.00
C LYS A 258 -33.38 16.17 -17.43
N ILE A 259 -32.84 14.96 -17.27
CA ILE A 259 -31.50 14.74 -16.71
C ILE A 259 -30.41 14.71 -17.79
N LYS A 260 -30.78 14.65 -19.06
CA LYS A 260 -29.83 14.63 -20.17
C LYS A 260 -28.98 15.91 -20.17
N GLY A 261 -27.65 15.76 -20.24
CA GLY A 261 -26.69 16.88 -20.19
C GLY A 261 -26.57 17.58 -18.83
N LYS A 262 -27.21 17.04 -17.78
CA LYS A 262 -27.08 17.56 -16.41
C LYS A 262 -26.09 16.76 -15.59
N TYR A 263 -25.68 17.34 -14.48
CA TYR A 263 -24.84 16.72 -13.48
C TYR A 263 -25.67 16.38 -12.24
N TYR A 264 -25.36 15.24 -11.63
CA TYR A 264 -25.68 14.99 -10.24
C TYR A 264 -24.63 15.70 -9.38
N THR A 265 -25.05 16.54 -8.43
CA THR A 265 -24.14 17.17 -7.47
C THR A 265 -24.26 16.45 -6.13
N TYR A 266 -23.19 15.80 -5.71
CA TYR A 266 -23.07 15.19 -4.39
C TYR A 266 -22.21 16.10 -3.50
N ALA A 267 -22.76 16.59 -2.39
CA ALA A 267 -22.08 17.48 -1.46
C ALA A 267 -21.70 16.74 -0.18
N LEU A 268 -20.50 16.99 0.32
CA LEU A 268 -19.99 16.45 1.58
C LEU A 268 -19.04 17.44 2.25
N ASP A 269 -18.92 17.34 3.57
CA ASP A 269 -17.99 18.16 4.35
C ASP A 269 -16.77 17.33 4.74
N LEU A 270 -15.57 17.86 4.52
CA LEU A 270 -14.32 17.26 4.97
C LEU A 270 -13.70 18.10 6.08
N LEU A 271 -13.20 17.42 7.10
CA LEU A 271 -12.36 18.02 8.13
C LEU A 271 -10.90 17.80 7.76
N MET A 272 -10.09 18.85 7.84
CA MET A 272 -8.67 18.78 7.55
C MET A 272 -7.87 19.71 8.46
N GLU A 273 -6.59 19.38 8.61
CA GLU A 273 -5.67 20.18 9.40
C GLU A 273 -5.38 21.53 8.73
N PRO A 274 -5.00 22.56 9.50
CA PRO A 274 -4.63 23.86 8.95
C PRO A 274 -3.49 23.80 7.92
N GLY A 275 -3.59 24.60 6.86
CA GLY A 275 -2.57 24.76 5.84
C GLY A 275 -2.83 23.98 4.54
N PRO A 276 -1.79 23.75 3.73
CA PRO A 276 -1.94 23.14 2.41
C PRO A 276 -2.25 21.64 2.51
N ASN A 277 -3.40 21.26 1.94
CA ASN A 277 -3.91 19.91 1.88
C ASN A 277 -4.20 19.49 0.43
N LYS A 278 -4.33 18.19 0.21
CA LYS A 278 -4.79 17.58 -1.05
C LYS A 278 -5.98 16.69 -0.74
N ILE A 279 -7.05 16.86 -1.50
CA ILE A 279 -8.22 15.99 -1.46
C ILE A 279 -8.17 15.08 -2.68
N SER A 280 -8.35 13.79 -2.46
CA SER A 280 -8.53 12.79 -3.52
C SER A 280 -9.92 12.21 -3.44
N ILE A 281 -10.64 12.28 -4.56
CA ILE A 281 -11.98 11.74 -4.71
C ILE A 281 -11.94 10.66 -5.79
N GLY A 282 -12.53 9.51 -5.47
CA GLY A 282 -12.87 8.46 -6.43
C GLY A 282 -14.37 8.21 -6.43
N VAL A 283 -14.96 8.06 -7.60
CA VAL A 283 -16.37 7.65 -7.75
C VAL A 283 -16.41 6.38 -8.57
N VAL A 284 -17.22 5.42 -8.15
CA VAL A 284 -17.53 4.20 -8.92
C VAL A 284 -19.02 4.11 -9.12
N ASP A 285 -19.43 3.84 -10.36
CA ASP A 285 -20.81 3.50 -10.70
C ASP A 285 -21.07 2.04 -10.29
N ASP A 286 -22.04 1.81 -9.40
CA ASP A 286 -22.24 0.51 -8.75
C ASP A 286 -22.78 -0.56 -9.72
N VAL A 287 -23.25 -0.16 -10.90
CA VAL A 287 -23.82 -1.07 -11.92
C VAL A 287 -22.77 -1.46 -12.96
N SER A 288 -22.12 -0.48 -13.59
CA SER A 288 -21.13 -0.69 -14.65
C SER A 288 -19.71 -0.91 -14.13
N ASN A 289 -19.44 -0.60 -12.87
CA ASN A 289 -18.09 -0.48 -12.29
C ASN A 289 -17.19 0.55 -13.00
N THR A 290 -17.76 1.46 -13.77
CA THR A 290 -17.00 2.58 -14.36
C THR A 290 -16.54 3.52 -13.27
N THR A 291 -15.31 4.03 -13.37
CA THR A 291 -14.68 4.83 -12.31
C THR A 291 -14.29 6.22 -12.77
N GLY A 292 -14.38 7.21 -11.88
CA GLY A 292 -13.89 8.57 -12.08
C GLY A 292 -13.01 9.01 -10.92
N PHE A 293 -11.97 9.78 -11.19
CA PHE A 293 -11.09 10.32 -10.17
C PHE A 293 -10.82 11.80 -10.42
N ASP A 294 -10.72 12.56 -9.35
CA ASP A 294 -10.23 13.93 -9.38
C ASP A 294 -9.40 14.21 -8.11
N ARG A 295 -8.52 15.20 -8.21
CA ARG A 295 -7.65 15.62 -7.12
C ARG A 295 -7.58 17.12 -7.07
N VAL A 296 -7.93 17.67 -5.91
CA VAL A 296 -7.99 19.12 -5.71
C VAL A 296 -7.02 19.50 -4.58
N PRO A 297 -6.03 20.38 -4.85
CA PRO A 297 -5.28 21.03 -3.78
C PRO A 297 -6.16 22.10 -3.13
N ILE A 298 -6.08 22.23 -1.80
CA ILE A 298 -6.80 23.25 -1.04
C ILE A 298 -5.91 23.77 0.09
N ASN A 299 -5.95 25.07 0.35
CA ASN A 299 -5.33 25.63 1.55
C ASN A 299 -6.41 25.81 2.62
N ALA A 300 -6.35 25.01 3.67
CA ALA A 300 -7.23 25.06 4.82
C ALA A 300 -6.79 26.19 5.76
N ALA A 301 -7.17 27.40 5.42
CA ALA A 301 -6.93 28.58 6.23
C ALA A 301 -8.16 29.48 6.17
N ASP A 302 -8.36 30.30 7.20
CA ASP A 302 -9.34 31.36 7.14
C ASP A 302 -8.88 32.37 6.08
N LEU A 303 -9.63 32.50 4.99
CA LEU A 303 -9.31 33.39 3.87
C LEU A 303 -9.88 34.81 4.06
N ARG A 304 -10.25 35.16 5.29
CA ARG A 304 -10.66 36.51 5.68
C ARG A 304 -9.48 37.45 5.92
#